data_AF-A0A9P1FS12-F1
#
_entry.id   AF-A0A9P1FS12-F1
#
_cell.length_a   1.000
_cell.length_b   1.000
_cell.length_c   1.000
_cell.angle_alpha   90.00
_cell.angle_beta   90.00
_cell.angle_gamma   90.00
#
_symmetry.space_group_name_H-M   'P 1'
#
loop_
_entity.id
_entity.type
_entity.pdbx_description
1 polymer ?
#
loop_
_entity_poly.entity_id
_entity_poly.type
_entity_poly.pdbx_seq_one_letter_code
_entity_poly.pdbx_strand_id
1 'polypeptide(L)'
;MALEWPGLGQDHLICIQKHFKSPLHLDAAFDVDLGAAELIHAIFPDMVAEEVMDIVATLMVWKDANGRSCKRARRQVVDHVMFLPLQSGPHTVQDVYKRLVQTNVVSLIEAHTKKRQKIHRLEAESRAKRADVERKKYTSLLAQVIVDADLPVVALIRTLDDPQQGWVHLFGTRRCNTLKNRYKSWRPFAVWLELHFGRKFPVQLKDIIDYIQHRVDEGCGKTIPESFHTSLTLIEQLGRVPEGERLSDEQLWLAHIKAWTAELAADSPPVKPAEMFTIAMLLSLELVVADVSQRLFSRALAWVVLVMIWGSMRCDDVQSTLPHRTTLSNYGLRMVLGKSKTSGPDKIQKEDSSLISKLLSDLPVPRKQGDMWVANTGGLLLPDGLETHFTGHSPRNFLTSVAAAIGFHKDQRAYLGRWAMGMVASEEYVRTSRQVVFTIQKAVNRSIVTGFDQEYFEDEAIDRLCKAAEDSGANRNRIRKKHMVCSSLSGKFCLGGTFPTLEVLPDDWFEIGENEEDELTLAANILDQKTRDEATSKEQSKFFVTISRRTAFRRLHLTGCFVKPSNCTEVRMLDEVTNEDFDSICRACKRKMLAENGKDVNPESSSTASSSSTGSADDVAG
;
A
#
# COMPACT_ATOMS: atom_id res chain seq x y z
N MET A 1 2.38 -36.40 48.77
CA MET A 1 2.50 -37.85 48.52
C MET A 1 3.35 -38.01 47.28
N ALA A 2 4.46 -38.74 47.36
CA ALA A 2 5.22 -39.10 46.17
C ALA A 2 4.38 -40.10 45.37
N LEU A 3 4.05 -39.77 44.13
CA LEU A 3 3.36 -40.69 43.22
C LEU A 3 4.35 -41.79 42.81
N GLU A 4 3.90 -43.04 42.77
CA GLU A 4 4.73 -44.16 42.33
C GLU A 4 4.69 -44.30 40.81
N TRP A 5 5.81 -44.70 40.22
CA TRP A 5 5.92 -45.01 38.80
C TRP A 5 5.21 -46.34 38.48
N PRO A 6 4.77 -46.57 37.23
CA PRO A 6 4.17 -47.84 36.83
C PRO A 6 5.16 -48.99 37.01
N GLY A 7 4.65 -50.16 37.39
CA GLY A 7 5.42 -51.39 37.65
C GLY A 7 5.93 -52.05 36.36
N LEU A 8 6.63 -51.28 35.52
CA LEU A 8 7.26 -51.76 34.29
C LEU A 8 8.63 -52.36 34.60
N GLY A 9 9.12 -53.22 33.70
CA GLY A 9 10.49 -53.72 33.73
C GLY A 9 11.50 -52.57 33.83
N GLN A 10 12.58 -52.79 34.57
CA GLN A 10 13.54 -51.74 34.96
C GLN A 10 14.08 -50.94 33.77
N ASP A 11 14.33 -51.61 32.64
CA ASP A 11 14.87 -50.97 31.43
C ASP A 11 13.85 -50.04 30.75
N HIS A 12 12.57 -50.46 30.70
CA HIS A 12 11.49 -49.64 30.17
C HIS A 12 11.22 -48.42 31.05
N LEU A 13 11.26 -48.61 32.37
CA LEU A 13 11.03 -47.55 33.34
C LEU A 13 12.10 -46.45 33.25
N ILE A 14 13.37 -46.82 33.11
CA ILE A 14 14.48 -45.86 32.95
C ILE A 14 14.29 -45.01 31.69
N CYS A 15 13.87 -45.62 30.58
CA CYS A 15 13.66 -44.89 29.33
C CYS A 15 12.49 -43.91 29.43
N ILE A 16 11.39 -44.32 30.06
CA ILE A 16 10.22 -43.47 30.30
C ILE A 16 10.58 -42.30 31.24
N GLN A 17 11.38 -42.55 32.29
CA GLN A 17 11.84 -41.52 33.23
C GLN A 17 12.78 -40.48 32.58
N LYS A 18 13.46 -40.81 31.47
CA LYS A 18 14.22 -39.83 30.69
C LYS A 18 13.29 -38.83 29.97
N HIS A 19 12.13 -39.29 29.51
CA HIS A 19 11.19 -38.47 28.74
C HIS A 19 10.20 -37.72 29.65
N PHE A 20 9.87 -38.30 30.81
CA PHE A 20 8.92 -37.73 31.76
C PHE A 20 9.59 -37.43 33.09
N LYS A 21 9.53 -36.16 33.51
CA LYS A 21 10.16 -35.71 34.76
C LYS A 21 9.46 -36.23 36.03
N SER A 22 8.21 -36.67 35.93
CA SER A 22 7.44 -37.18 37.06
C SER A 22 6.34 -38.13 36.59
N PRO A 23 5.85 -39.03 37.47
CA PRO A 23 4.73 -39.91 37.14
C PRO A 23 3.47 -39.12 36.75
N LEU A 24 3.29 -37.92 37.29
CA LEU A 24 2.15 -37.06 36.95
C LEU A 24 2.16 -36.57 35.50
N HIS A 25 3.35 -36.33 34.93
CA HIS A 25 3.51 -35.96 33.53
C HIS A 25 3.24 -37.16 32.61
N LEU A 26 3.67 -38.36 33.01
CA LEU A 26 3.36 -39.58 32.28
C LEU A 26 1.85 -39.82 32.25
N ASP A 27 1.17 -39.69 33.40
CA ASP A 27 -0.30 -39.81 33.47
C ASP A 27 -1.04 -38.76 32.62
N ALA A 28 -0.43 -37.62 32.30
CA ALA A 28 -1.05 -36.58 31.47
C ALA A 28 -0.84 -36.79 29.97
N ALA A 29 0.03 -37.71 29.58
CA ALA A 29 0.44 -37.89 28.18
C ALA A 29 -0.55 -38.73 27.36
N PHE A 30 -1.40 -39.51 28.04
CA PHE A 30 -2.38 -40.38 27.40
C PHE A 30 -3.62 -40.54 28.29
N ASP A 31 -4.79 -40.70 27.67
CA ASP A 31 -6.07 -40.90 28.36
C ASP A 31 -6.76 -42.23 28.03
N VAL A 32 -6.43 -42.81 26.87
CA VAL A 32 -7.01 -44.06 26.35
C VAL A 32 -5.90 -44.97 25.81
N ASP A 33 -6.18 -46.27 25.73
CA ASP A 33 -5.25 -47.33 25.34
C ASP A 33 -4.54 -47.04 24.01
N LEU A 34 -5.27 -46.49 23.03
CA LEU A 34 -4.71 -46.11 21.73
C LEU A 34 -3.63 -45.03 21.86
N GLY A 35 -3.85 -44.02 22.70
CA GLY A 35 -2.86 -42.97 22.96
C GLY A 35 -1.66 -43.47 23.76
N ALA A 36 -1.86 -44.46 24.64
CA ALA A 36 -0.76 -45.13 25.33
C ALA A 36 0.09 -45.95 24.35
N ALA A 37 -0.53 -46.64 23.39
CA ALA A 37 0.18 -47.41 22.37
C ALA A 37 1.00 -46.50 21.45
N GLU A 38 0.44 -45.38 20.98
CA GLU A 38 1.16 -44.37 20.21
C GLU A 38 2.36 -43.80 20.98
N LEU A 39 2.19 -43.55 22.29
CA LEU A 39 3.27 -43.07 23.15
C LEU A 39 4.40 -44.09 23.27
N ILE A 40 4.08 -45.36 23.52
CA ILE A 40 5.09 -46.42 23.64
C ILE A 40 5.81 -46.64 22.31
N HIS A 41 5.08 -46.64 21.20
CA HIS A 41 5.68 -46.73 19.86
C HIS A 41 6.59 -45.53 19.54
N ALA A 42 6.28 -44.33 20.04
CA ALA A 42 7.16 -43.17 19.87
C ALA A 42 8.47 -43.28 20.67
N ILE A 43 8.44 -43.91 21.85
CA ILE A 43 9.63 -44.10 22.70
C ILE A 43 10.45 -45.31 22.22
N PHE A 44 9.78 -46.34 21.69
CA PHE A 44 10.38 -47.60 21.26
C PHE A 44 9.82 -48.02 19.88
N PRO A 45 10.34 -47.45 18.79
CA PRO A 45 9.79 -47.65 17.44
C PRO A 45 9.95 -49.07 16.89
N ASP A 46 10.89 -49.85 17.42
CA ASP A 46 11.20 -51.21 16.94
C ASP A 46 10.64 -52.32 17.87
N MET A 47 9.72 -51.99 18.80
CA MET A 47 9.15 -52.95 19.75
C MET A 47 8.06 -53.82 19.12
N VAL A 48 7.99 -55.09 19.51
CA VAL A 48 6.98 -56.04 19.00
C VAL A 48 5.59 -55.65 19.50
N ALA A 49 4.58 -55.74 18.64
CA ALA A 49 3.21 -55.29 18.94
C ALA A 49 2.59 -55.95 20.19
N GLU A 50 2.94 -57.21 20.47
CA GLU A 50 2.47 -57.93 21.66
C GLU A 50 3.06 -57.34 22.95
N GLU A 51 4.35 -57.00 22.96
CA GLU A 51 5.03 -56.36 24.09
C GLU A 51 4.55 -54.91 24.31
N VAL A 52 4.26 -54.18 23.23
CA VAL A 52 3.64 -52.84 23.32
C VAL A 52 2.29 -52.92 24.02
N MET A 53 1.47 -53.90 23.67
CA MET A 53 0.14 -54.08 24.29
C MET A 53 0.22 -54.49 25.76
N ASP A 54 1.22 -55.27 26.16
CA ASP A 54 1.44 -55.66 27.56
C ASP A 54 1.88 -54.46 28.43
N ILE A 55 2.75 -53.60 27.89
CA ILE A 55 3.13 -52.33 28.53
C ILE A 55 1.93 -51.38 28.62
N VAL A 56 1.14 -51.28 27.56
CA VAL A 56 -0.08 -50.44 27.54
C VAL A 56 -1.09 -50.92 28.59
N ALA A 57 -1.33 -52.23 28.70
CA ALA A 57 -2.20 -52.79 29.73
C ALA A 57 -1.70 -52.44 31.14
N THR A 58 -0.40 -52.57 31.38
CA THR A 58 0.23 -52.21 32.67
C THR A 58 0.10 -50.71 32.98
N LEU A 59 0.26 -49.86 31.97
CA LEU A 59 0.08 -48.40 32.11
C LEU A 59 -1.37 -48.02 32.40
N MET A 60 -2.33 -48.68 31.78
CA MET A 60 -3.76 -48.42 32.01
C MET A 60 -4.21 -48.87 33.40
N VAL A 61 -3.75 -50.04 33.85
CA VAL A 61 -3.99 -50.51 35.23
C VAL A 61 -3.37 -49.55 36.26
N TRP A 62 -2.14 -49.10 36.01
CA TRP A 62 -1.47 -48.11 36.87
C TRP A 62 -2.21 -46.76 36.89
N LYS A 63 -2.70 -46.30 35.74
CA LYS A 63 -3.45 -45.05 35.58
C LYS A 63 -4.78 -45.12 36.35
N ASP A 64 -5.51 -46.21 36.25
CA ASP A 64 -6.76 -46.41 36.98
C ASP A 64 -6.54 -46.47 38.50
N ALA A 65 -5.50 -47.18 38.94
CA ALA A 65 -5.13 -47.27 40.35
C ALA A 65 -4.72 -45.91 40.94
N ASN A 66 -4.01 -45.08 40.15
CA ASN A 66 -3.50 -43.78 40.59
C ASN A 66 -4.41 -42.59 40.23
N GLY A 67 -5.50 -42.79 39.49
CA GLY A 67 -6.31 -41.72 38.92
C GLY A 67 -6.83 -40.73 39.96
N ARG A 68 -7.26 -41.20 41.15
CA ARG A 68 -7.71 -40.32 42.24
C ARG A 68 -6.57 -39.50 42.84
N SER A 69 -5.39 -40.11 42.99
CA SER A 69 -4.19 -39.48 43.54
C SER A 69 -3.58 -38.46 42.57
N CYS A 70 -3.48 -38.81 41.28
CA CYS A 70 -3.07 -37.90 40.21
C CYS A 70 -4.04 -36.73 40.04
N LYS A 71 -5.36 -36.97 40.09
CA LYS A 71 -6.37 -35.91 40.06
C LYS A 71 -6.27 -34.98 41.27
N ARG A 72 -6.06 -35.52 42.48
CA ARG A 72 -5.84 -34.71 43.70
C ARG A 72 -4.53 -33.91 43.62
N ALA A 73 -3.44 -34.50 43.12
CA ALA A 73 -2.16 -33.83 42.94
C ALA A 73 -2.25 -32.70 41.90
N ARG A 74 -2.92 -32.93 40.77
CA ARG A 74 -3.21 -31.86 39.78
C ARG A 74 -4.02 -30.74 40.39
N ARG A 75 -5.05 -31.07 41.18
CA ARG A 75 -5.88 -30.07 41.87
C ARG A 75 -5.07 -29.28 42.91
N GLN A 76 -4.16 -29.93 43.64
CA GLN A 76 -3.23 -29.25 44.55
C GLN A 76 -2.22 -28.35 43.84
N VAL A 77 -1.70 -28.76 42.68
CA VAL A 77 -0.83 -27.91 41.84
C VAL A 77 -1.61 -26.70 41.33
N VAL A 78 -2.85 -26.89 40.86
CA VAL A 78 -3.72 -25.79 40.45
C VAL A 78 -4.08 -24.88 41.63
N ASP A 79 -4.37 -25.42 42.81
CA ASP A 79 -4.63 -24.63 44.02
C ASP A 79 -3.37 -23.85 44.47
N HIS A 80 -2.16 -24.42 44.34
CA HIS A 80 -0.89 -23.71 44.62
C HIS A 80 -0.49 -22.69 43.54
N VAL A 81 -0.94 -22.87 42.30
CA VAL A 81 -0.61 -21.98 41.16
C VAL A 81 -1.65 -20.86 41.02
N MET A 82 -2.92 -21.11 41.38
CA MET A 82 -4.01 -20.13 41.36
C MET A 82 -4.09 -19.31 42.66
N PHE A 83 -3.63 -19.84 43.79
CA PHE A 83 -3.49 -19.07 45.03
C PHE A 83 -2.02 -18.87 45.35
N LEU A 84 -1.51 -17.66 45.06
CA LEU A 84 -0.30 -17.16 45.70
C LEU A 84 -0.45 -17.33 47.23
N PRO A 85 0.47 -18.00 47.93
CA PRO A 85 0.59 -17.76 49.34
C PRO A 85 1.02 -16.30 49.47
N LEU A 86 0.16 -15.47 50.04
CA LEU A 86 0.54 -14.16 50.56
C LEU A 86 1.62 -14.39 51.62
N GLN A 87 2.89 -14.42 51.22
CA GLN A 87 3.98 -14.27 52.18
C GLN A 87 3.92 -12.83 52.67
N SER A 88 3.53 -12.68 53.93
CA SER A 88 3.52 -11.43 54.69
C SER A 88 4.95 -10.97 54.97
N GLY A 89 5.61 -10.45 53.93
CA GLY A 89 6.85 -9.67 54.05
C GLY A 89 6.61 -8.24 53.55
N PRO A 90 7.36 -7.24 54.05
CA PRO A 90 7.21 -5.84 53.64
C PRO A 90 7.75 -5.68 52.21
N HIS A 91 6.92 -5.96 51.20
CA HIS A 91 7.24 -5.68 49.81
C HIS A 91 6.73 -4.29 49.44
N THR A 92 7.57 -3.49 48.79
CA THR A 92 7.13 -2.18 48.30
C THR A 92 6.10 -2.36 47.19
N VAL A 93 5.21 -1.37 47.00
CA VAL A 93 4.15 -1.40 45.97
C VAL A 93 4.75 -1.63 44.57
N GLN A 94 5.97 -1.13 44.32
CA GLN A 94 6.70 -1.36 43.08
C GLN A 94 7.13 -2.82 42.91
N ASP A 95 7.57 -3.50 43.98
CA ASP A 95 7.96 -4.92 43.91
C ASP A 95 6.75 -5.83 43.67
N VAL A 96 5.60 -5.50 44.28
CA VAL A 96 4.33 -6.21 44.06
C VAL A 96 3.84 -5.99 42.63
N TYR A 97 3.89 -4.76 42.12
CA TYR A 97 3.54 -4.44 40.73
C TYR A 97 4.45 -5.15 39.73
N LYS A 98 5.77 -5.12 39.94
CA LYS A 98 6.75 -5.78 39.06
C LYS A 98 6.53 -7.29 39.02
N ARG A 99 6.20 -7.90 40.16
CA ARG A 99 5.89 -9.33 40.27
C ARG A 99 4.58 -9.67 39.56
N LEU A 100 3.52 -8.90 39.78
CA LEU A 100 2.22 -9.07 39.11
C LEU A 100 2.34 -8.98 37.58
N VAL A 101 3.10 -8.02 37.06
CA VAL A 101 3.33 -7.87 35.61
C VAL A 101 4.15 -9.04 35.03
N GLN A 102 5.01 -9.66 35.84
CA GLN A 102 5.86 -10.79 35.44
C GLN A 102 5.21 -12.17 35.61
N THR A 103 4.12 -12.30 36.36
CA THR A 103 3.46 -13.60 36.64
C THR A 103 2.04 -13.68 36.10
N ASN A 104 1.37 -12.55 35.88
CA ASN A 104 0.04 -12.55 35.29
C ASN A 104 0.11 -12.92 33.81
N VAL A 105 -0.57 -14.00 33.44
CA VAL A 105 -0.63 -14.54 32.08
C VAL A 105 -1.09 -13.48 31.07
N VAL A 106 -2.04 -12.62 31.43
CA VAL A 106 -2.52 -11.51 30.58
C VAL A 106 -1.42 -10.48 30.35
N SER A 107 -0.72 -10.08 31.41
CA SER A 107 0.40 -9.12 31.33
C SER A 107 1.62 -9.69 30.58
N LEU A 108 1.87 -11.00 30.69
CA LEU A 108 2.91 -11.70 29.93
C LEU A 108 2.56 -11.82 28.45
N ILE A 109 1.31 -12.15 28.10
CA ILE A 109 0.83 -12.14 26.71
C ILE A 109 0.97 -10.74 26.12
N GLU A 110 0.53 -9.70 26.85
CA GLU A 110 0.74 -8.31 26.45
C GLU A 110 2.21 -7.93 26.29
N ALA A 111 3.08 -8.37 27.20
CA ALA A 111 4.51 -8.10 27.11
C ALA A 111 5.12 -8.80 25.89
N HIS A 112 4.70 -10.02 25.57
CA HIS A 112 5.14 -10.76 24.40
C HIS A 112 4.61 -10.15 23.09
N THR A 113 3.35 -9.70 23.04
CA THR A 113 2.79 -9.00 21.88
C THR A 113 3.48 -7.65 21.68
N LYS A 114 3.69 -6.87 22.74
CA LYS A 114 4.47 -5.61 22.72
C LYS A 114 5.92 -5.84 22.29
N LYS A 115 6.57 -6.92 22.74
CA LYS A 115 7.93 -7.31 22.30
C LYS A 115 7.97 -7.70 20.83
N ARG A 116 6.99 -8.47 20.34
CA ARG A 116 6.88 -8.85 18.92
C ARG A 116 6.61 -7.63 18.04
N GLN A 117 5.71 -6.73 18.46
CA GLN A 117 5.47 -5.44 17.79
C GLN A 117 6.74 -4.59 17.75
N LYS A 118 7.51 -4.56 18.84
CA LYS A 118 8.81 -3.85 18.90
C LYS A 118 9.82 -4.42 17.90
N ILE A 119 9.93 -5.75 17.76
CA ILE A 119 10.81 -6.39 16.77
C ILE A 119 10.40 -5.99 15.35
N HIS A 120 9.12 -6.11 14.99
CA HIS A 120 8.63 -5.72 13.67
C HIS A 120 8.81 -4.22 13.37
N ARG A 121 8.66 -3.36 14.39
CA ARG A 121 8.96 -1.94 14.28
C ARG A 121 10.44 -1.71 14.00
N LEU A 122 11.34 -2.38 14.71
CA LEU A 122 12.78 -2.29 14.49
C LEU A 122 13.19 -2.78 13.08
N GLU A 123 12.56 -3.82 12.55
CA GLU A 123 12.77 -4.28 11.17
C GLU A 123 12.29 -3.26 10.13
N ALA A 124 11.11 -2.66 10.34
CA ALA A 124 10.60 -1.59 9.49
C ALA A 124 11.51 -0.34 9.53
N GLU A 125 12.01 0.03 10.72
CA GLU A 125 12.99 1.10 10.92
C GLU A 125 14.32 0.78 10.23
N SER A 126 14.80 -0.47 10.29
CA SER A 126 16.01 -0.93 9.58
C SER A 126 15.88 -0.79 8.06
N ARG A 127 14.73 -1.18 7.49
CA ARG A 127 14.42 -0.96 6.06
C ARG A 127 14.41 0.53 5.70
N ALA A 128 13.78 1.37 6.52
CA ALA A 128 13.73 2.81 6.30
C ALA A 128 15.12 3.46 6.37
N LYS A 129 15.97 3.04 7.31
CA LYS A 129 17.36 3.50 7.43
C LYS A 129 18.20 3.14 6.21
N ARG A 130 18.11 1.90 5.70
CA ARG A 130 18.83 1.48 4.48
C ARG A 130 18.44 2.33 3.27
N ALA A 131 17.15 2.64 3.12
CA ALA A 131 16.65 3.47 2.04
C ALA A 131 17.11 4.94 2.15
N ASP A 132 17.16 5.50 3.36
CA ASP A 132 17.68 6.85 3.58
C ASP A 132 19.19 6.93 3.30
N VAL A 133 19.96 5.91 3.69
CA VAL A 133 21.38 5.79 3.34
C VAL A 133 21.57 5.74 1.81
N GLU A 134 20.78 4.94 1.10
CA GLU A 134 20.89 4.88 -0.37
C GLU A 134 20.47 6.20 -1.03
N ARG A 135 19.44 6.88 -0.51
CA ARG A 135 19.04 8.22 -0.97
C ARG A 135 20.18 9.21 -0.78
N LYS A 136 20.75 9.31 0.42
CA LYS A 136 21.88 10.17 0.75
C LYS A 136 23.07 9.92 -0.19
N LYS A 137 23.40 8.65 -0.46
CA LYS A 137 24.44 8.27 -1.41
C LYS A 137 24.24 8.91 -2.80
N TYR A 138 23.07 8.75 -3.41
CA TYR A 138 22.82 9.31 -4.74
C TYR A 138 22.66 10.84 -4.73
N THR A 139 22.17 11.42 -3.64
CA THR A 139 22.21 12.87 -3.44
C THR A 139 23.64 13.40 -3.45
N SER A 140 24.54 12.81 -2.67
CA SER A 140 25.95 13.20 -2.64
C SER A 140 26.62 13.04 -4.00
N LEU A 141 26.33 11.96 -4.74
CA LEU A 141 26.89 11.73 -6.07
C LEU A 141 26.41 12.77 -7.09
N LEU A 142 25.14 13.16 -7.07
CA LEU A 142 24.63 14.22 -7.95
C LEU A 142 25.10 15.61 -7.52
N ALA A 143 25.24 15.87 -6.22
CA ALA A 143 25.86 17.09 -5.72
C ALA A 143 27.30 17.22 -6.22
N GLN A 144 28.07 16.13 -6.21
CA GLN A 144 29.43 16.13 -6.75
C GLN A 144 29.47 16.51 -8.24
N VAL A 145 28.49 16.06 -9.03
CA VAL A 145 28.38 16.48 -10.44
C VAL A 145 28.18 17.99 -10.57
N ILE A 146 27.31 18.57 -9.74
CA ILE A 146 27.05 20.02 -9.72
C ILE A 146 28.30 20.81 -9.28
N VAL A 147 29.04 20.28 -8.29
CA VAL A 147 30.29 20.87 -7.80
C VAL A 147 31.40 20.79 -8.84
N ASP A 148 31.59 19.64 -9.48
CA ASP A 148 32.59 19.44 -10.54
C ASP A 148 32.31 20.30 -11.78
N ALA A 149 31.05 20.65 -12.00
CA ALA A 149 30.59 21.54 -13.06
C ALA A 149 30.66 23.03 -12.71
N ASP A 150 30.98 23.37 -11.45
CA ASP A 150 31.01 24.74 -10.90
C ASP A 150 29.73 25.56 -11.21
N LEU A 151 28.57 24.93 -11.08
CA LEU A 151 27.29 25.58 -11.40
C LEU A 151 26.95 26.69 -10.39
N PRO A 152 26.12 27.69 -10.75
CA PRO A 152 25.84 28.87 -9.92
C PRO A 152 25.40 28.57 -8.48
N VAL A 153 24.67 27.47 -8.26
CA VAL A 153 24.23 27.06 -6.91
C VAL A 153 25.39 26.73 -5.96
N VAL A 154 26.56 26.35 -6.47
CA VAL A 154 27.74 26.00 -5.66
C VAL A 154 28.19 27.19 -4.82
N ALA A 155 28.19 28.39 -5.41
CA ALA A 155 28.55 29.62 -4.71
C ALA A 155 27.59 29.90 -3.54
N LEU A 156 26.29 29.69 -3.73
CA LEU A 156 25.26 29.88 -2.70
C LEU A 156 25.34 28.84 -1.59
N ILE A 157 25.65 27.58 -1.91
CA ILE A 157 25.76 26.53 -0.89
C ILE A 157 27.02 26.71 -0.04
N ARG A 158 28.10 27.24 -0.61
CA ARG A 158 29.33 27.57 0.13
C ARG A 158 29.13 28.69 1.17
N THR A 159 28.12 29.55 1.02
CA THR A 159 27.80 30.60 2.00
C THR A 159 26.93 30.11 3.16
N LEU A 160 26.44 28.86 3.14
CA LEU A 160 25.63 28.29 4.22
C LEU A 160 26.52 27.82 5.38
N ASP A 161 26.00 27.91 6.60
CA ASP A 161 26.67 27.41 7.81
C ASP A 161 26.92 25.89 7.77
N ASP A 162 25.98 25.14 7.16
CA ASP A 162 26.13 23.70 6.89
C ASP A 162 25.94 23.39 5.38
N PRO A 163 27.03 23.40 4.60
CA PRO A 163 26.98 23.06 3.18
C PRO A 163 26.53 21.62 2.90
N GLN A 164 26.85 20.66 3.79
CA GLN A 164 26.50 19.25 3.56
C GLN A 164 25.00 19.04 3.66
N GLN A 165 24.36 19.64 4.66
CA GLN A 165 22.91 19.60 4.78
C GLN A 165 22.23 20.40 3.67
N GLY A 166 22.83 21.52 3.24
CA GLY A 166 22.39 22.29 2.07
C GLY A 166 22.28 21.43 0.80
N TRP A 167 23.29 20.62 0.50
CA TRP A 167 23.24 19.68 -0.63
C TRP A 167 22.14 18.63 -0.49
N VAL A 168 21.89 18.11 0.72
CA VAL A 168 20.81 17.14 0.94
C VAL A 168 19.44 17.77 0.72
N HIS A 169 19.26 19.02 1.15
CA HIS A 169 18.01 19.76 1.03
C HIS A 169 17.75 20.25 -0.40
N LEU A 170 18.78 20.53 -1.20
CA LEU A 170 18.64 20.94 -2.61
C LEU A 170 17.80 19.95 -3.42
N PHE A 171 17.99 18.65 -3.19
CA PHE A 171 17.24 17.60 -3.88
C PHE A 171 15.85 17.31 -3.25
N GLY A 172 15.49 18.01 -2.18
CA GLY A 172 14.16 17.99 -1.55
C GLY A 172 13.67 16.58 -1.20
N THR A 173 12.36 16.34 -1.35
CA THR A 173 11.71 15.06 -1.05
C THR A 173 11.76 14.05 -2.22
N ARG A 174 12.67 14.25 -3.21
CA ARG A 174 12.78 13.35 -4.37
C ARG A 174 13.11 11.92 -3.94
N ARG A 175 12.47 10.95 -4.60
CA ARG A 175 12.64 9.51 -4.32
C ARG A 175 14.06 9.04 -4.67
N CYS A 176 14.56 8.08 -3.88
CA CYS A 176 15.88 7.47 -4.10
C CYS A 176 16.06 6.94 -5.54
N ASN A 177 15.07 6.18 -6.05
CA ASN A 177 15.16 5.60 -7.39
C ASN A 177 15.19 6.67 -8.50
N THR A 178 14.55 7.84 -8.27
CA THR A 178 14.66 8.98 -9.19
C THR A 178 16.09 9.50 -9.23
N LEU A 179 16.71 9.78 -8.08
CA LEU A 179 18.09 10.25 -8.00
C LEU A 179 19.07 9.23 -8.59
N LYS A 180 18.89 7.95 -8.26
CA LYS A 180 19.67 6.84 -8.81
C LYS A 180 19.59 6.76 -10.32
N ASN A 181 18.39 6.85 -10.90
CA ASN A 181 18.19 6.81 -12.34
C ASN A 181 18.83 8.02 -13.04
N ARG A 182 18.71 9.21 -12.46
CA ARG A 182 19.32 10.45 -13.00
C ARG A 182 20.84 10.35 -12.99
N TYR A 183 21.43 9.93 -11.86
CA TYR A 183 22.88 9.72 -11.77
C TYR A 183 23.37 8.65 -12.75
N LYS A 184 22.68 7.52 -12.85
CA LYS A 184 23.05 6.44 -13.79
C LYS A 184 22.90 6.84 -15.26
N SER A 185 21.94 7.71 -15.58
CA SER A 185 21.79 8.25 -16.92
C SER A 185 22.87 9.27 -17.27
N TRP A 186 23.33 10.04 -16.26
CA TRP A 186 24.35 11.08 -16.43
C TRP A 186 25.78 10.54 -16.43
N ARG A 187 26.10 9.59 -15.56
CA ARG A 187 27.48 9.11 -15.35
C ARG A 187 28.19 8.67 -16.64
N PRO A 188 27.58 7.90 -17.56
CA PRO A 188 28.26 7.49 -18.79
C PRO A 188 28.61 8.69 -19.69
N PHE A 189 27.76 9.71 -19.70
CA PHE A 189 28.04 10.96 -20.42
C PHE A 189 29.22 11.72 -19.81
N ALA A 190 29.25 11.88 -18.48
CA ALA A 190 30.37 12.55 -17.82
C ALA A 190 31.72 11.87 -18.11
N VAL A 191 31.74 10.52 -18.10
CA VAL A 191 32.94 9.74 -18.47
C VAL A 191 33.30 9.93 -19.94
N TRP A 192 32.31 9.88 -20.84
CA TRP A 192 32.54 10.11 -22.27
C TRP A 192 33.12 11.51 -22.53
N LEU A 193 32.56 12.54 -21.88
CA LEU A 193 33.00 13.93 -22.03
C LEU A 193 34.42 14.15 -21.49
N GLU A 194 34.74 13.53 -20.35
CA GLU A 194 36.07 13.60 -19.74
C GLU A 194 37.13 12.95 -20.64
N LEU A 195 36.80 11.81 -21.26
CA LEU A 195 37.69 11.11 -22.18
C LEU A 195 37.91 11.84 -23.52
N HIS A 196 36.88 12.49 -24.06
CA HIS A 196 36.96 13.12 -25.38
C HIS A 196 37.47 14.58 -25.33
N PHE A 197 37.10 15.32 -24.29
CA PHE A 197 37.34 16.76 -24.23
C PHE A 197 38.03 17.23 -22.94
N GLY A 198 38.30 16.33 -21.99
CA GLY A 198 38.95 16.66 -20.70
C GLY A 198 38.07 17.49 -19.77
N ARG A 199 36.73 17.46 -19.95
CA ARG A 199 35.76 18.27 -19.20
C ARG A 199 34.67 17.37 -18.61
N LYS A 200 34.07 17.81 -17.50
CA LYS A 200 33.06 17.03 -16.77
C LYS A 200 31.61 17.52 -16.95
N PHE A 201 31.43 18.67 -17.59
CA PHE A 201 30.13 19.27 -17.86
C PHE A 201 30.08 19.87 -19.28
N PRO A 202 28.96 19.76 -20.01
CA PRO A 202 28.84 20.28 -21.36
C PRO A 202 28.87 21.80 -21.35
N VAL A 203 29.57 22.36 -22.33
CA VAL A 203 29.63 23.81 -22.56
C VAL A 203 28.89 24.16 -23.85
N GLN A 204 28.82 23.21 -24.77
CA GLN A 204 28.21 23.41 -26.07
C GLN A 204 27.12 22.39 -26.33
N LEU A 205 26.15 22.78 -27.16
CA LEU A 205 25.09 21.91 -27.64
C LEU A 205 25.65 20.68 -28.39
N LYS A 206 26.77 20.85 -29.09
CA LYS A 206 27.49 19.76 -29.78
C LYS A 206 27.85 18.62 -28.83
N ASP A 207 28.27 18.92 -27.60
CA ASP A 207 28.72 17.91 -26.62
C ASP A 207 27.62 16.90 -26.31
N ILE A 208 26.38 17.39 -26.13
CA ILE A 208 25.24 16.54 -25.80
C ILE A 208 24.65 15.85 -27.03
N ILE A 209 24.71 16.49 -28.20
CA ILE A 209 24.22 15.90 -29.44
C ILE A 209 25.12 14.74 -29.88
N ASP A 210 26.44 14.97 -29.95
CA ASP A 210 27.40 13.95 -30.38
C ASP A 210 27.38 12.72 -29.47
N TYR A 211 27.24 12.94 -28.15
CA TYR A 211 27.14 11.84 -27.21
C TYR A 211 25.90 10.98 -27.45
N ILE A 212 24.72 11.58 -27.61
CA ILE A 212 23.52 10.78 -27.85
C ILE A 212 23.57 10.12 -29.23
N GLN A 213 24.07 10.81 -30.25
CA GLN A 213 24.28 10.20 -31.56
C GLN A 213 25.17 8.96 -31.46
N HIS A 214 26.31 9.07 -30.76
CA HIS A 214 27.19 7.93 -30.50
C HIS A 214 26.46 6.77 -29.80
N ARG A 215 25.59 7.06 -28.82
CA ARG A 215 24.77 6.04 -28.16
C ARG A 215 23.73 5.42 -29.11
N VAL A 216 23.14 6.21 -30.01
CA VAL A 216 22.21 5.71 -31.03
C VAL A 216 22.94 4.77 -31.99
N ASP A 217 24.13 5.16 -32.45
CA ASP A 217 24.97 4.36 -33.35
C ASP A 217 25.41 3.02 -32.72
N GLU A 218 25.63 3.00 -31.39
CA GLU A 218 25.88 1.76 -30.62
C GLU A 218 24.63 0.87 -30.41
N GLY A 219 23.43 1.33 -30.79
CA GLY A 219 22.18 0.60 -30.59
C GLY A 219 21.57 0.75 -29.20
N CYS A 220 21.50 1.98 -28.67
CA CYS A 220 20.89 2.24 -27.37
C CYS A 220 19.34 2.08 -27.37
N GLY A 221 18.77 1.70 -26.23
CA GLY A 221 17.31 1.61 -26.09
C GLY A 221 16.59 2.97 -26.15
N LYS A 222 15.36 2.98 -26.71
CA LYS A 222 14.55 4.18 -26.98
C LYS A 222 14.32 5.17 -25.84
N THR A 223 14.42 4.73 -24.58
CA THR A 223 14.19 5.60 -23.41
C THR A 223 15.44 6.40 -23.00
N ILE A 224 16.60 6.12 -23.61
CA ILE A 224 17.88 6.71 -23.19
C ILE A 224 17.94 8.21 -23.50
N PRO A 225 17.57 8.70 -24.70
CA PRO A 225 17.56 10.14 -25.00
C PRO A 225 16.69 10.93 -24.01
N GLU A 226 15.45 10.50 -23.78
CA GLU A 226 14.53 11.16 -22.83
C GLU A 226 15.04 11.09 -21.38
N SER A 227 15.59 9.94 -20.96
CA SER A 227 16.16 9.79 -19.61
C SER A 227 17.35 10.73 -19.40
N PHE A 228 18.19 10.88 -20.43
CA PHE A 228 19.33 11.79 -20.39
C PHE A 228 18.86 13.24 -20.33
N HIS A 229 17.94 13.65 -21.21
CA HIS A 229 17.31 14.97 -21.18
C HIS A 229 16.75 15.32 -19.80
N THR A 230 15.98 14.41 -19.20
CA THR A 230 15.41 14.65 -17.86
C THR A 230 16.49 14.76 -16.77
N SER A 231 17.68 14.20 -17.00
CA SER A 231 18.83 14.32 -16.10
C SER A 231 19.54 15.65 -16.29
N LEU A 232 19.74 16.09 -17.53
CA LEU A 232 20.28 17.41 -17.87
C LEU A 232 19.42 18.53 -17.30
N THR A 233 18.11 18.53 -17.59
CA THR A 233 17.16 19.51 -17.06
C THR A 233 17.18 19.57 -15.54
N LEU A 234 17.28 18.41 -14.87
CA LEU A 234 17.35 18.36 -13.41
C LEU A 234 18.61 19.07 -12.88
N ILE A 235 19.76 18.77 -13.48
CA ILE A 235 21.06 19.31 -13.06
C ILE A 235 21.11 20.81 -13.32
N GLU A 236 20.63 21.27 -14.47
CA GLU A 236 20.57 22.71 -14.80
C GLU A 236 19.63 23.48 -13.88
N GLN A 237 18.43 22.94 -13.60
CA GLN A 237 17.46 23.56 -12.70
C GLN A 237 17.98 23.66 -11.25
N LEU A 238 18.52 22.56 -10.72
CA LEU A 238 19.08 22.56 -9.36
C LEU A 238 20.40 23.33 -9.28
N GLY A 239 21.17 23.33 -10.36
CA GLY A 239 22.38 24.12 -10.57
C GLY A 239 22.14 25.62 -10.65
N ARG A 240 20.87 26.06 -10.78
CA ARG A 240 20.47 27.47 -10.99
C ARG A 240 21.04 28.07 -12.27
N VAL A 241 21.17 27.28 -13.33
CA VAL A 241 21.55 27.79 -14.66
C VAL A 241 20.45 28.75 -15.17
N PRO A 242 20.79 29.96 -15.64
CA PRO A 242 19.83 30.92 -16.21
C PRO A 242 19.05 30.32 -17.38
N GLU A 243 17.76 30.66 -17.52
CA GLU A 243 16.88 30.06 -18.54
C GLU A 243 17.40 30.20 -19.98
N GLY A 244 18.08 31.29 -20.31
CA GLY A 244 18.66 31.49 -21.66
C GLY A 244 19.95 30.71 -21.93
N GLU A 245 20.58 30.13 -20.90
CA GLU A 245 21.85 29.40 -21.01
C GLU A 245 21.67 27.88 -20.86
N ARG A 246 20.45 27.41 -20.60
CA ARG A 246 20.15 25.98 -20.44
C ARG A 246 20.19 25.28 -21.78
N LEU A 247 21.06 24.29 -21.88
CA LEU A 247 21.12 23.42 -23.05
C LEU A 247 19.87 22.55 -23.14
N SER A 248 19.18 22.26 -22.02
CA SER A 248 17.95 21.47 -22.07
C SER A 248 16.78 22.15 -22.75
N ASP A 249 16.76 23.48 -22.77
CA ASP A 249 15.64 24.28 -23.28
C ASP A 249 15.87 24.72 -24.74
N GLU A 250 17.03 24.38 -25.31
CA GLU A 250 17.41 24.71 -26.68
C GLU A 250 16.58 23.91 -27.71
N GLN A 251 16.10 24.58 -28.75
CA GLN A 251 15.11 24.05 -29.67
C GLN A 251 15.66 22.94 -30.59
N LEU A 252 16.91 23.04 -31.02
CA LEU A 252 17.59 22.02 -31.82
C LEU A 252 17.83 20.73 -31.02
N TRP A 253 18.15 20.83 -29.74
CA TRP A 253 18.26 19.69 -28.82
C TRP A 253 16.92 18.96 -28.66
N LEU A 254 15.84 19.70 -28.41
CA LEU A 254 14.49 19.13 -28.30
C LEU A 254 14.05 18.45 -29.61
N ALA A 255 14.42 19.02 -30.76
CA ALA A 255 14.17 18.42 -32.06
C ALA A 255 14.92 17.08 -32.23
N HIS A 256 16.20 17.02 -31.84
CA HIS A 256 16.99 15.78 -31.88
C HIS A 256 16.42 14.69 -30.98
N ILE A 257 16.04 15.01 -29.74
CA ILE A 257 15.41 14.02 -28.84
C ILE A 257 14.17 13.43 -29.50
N LYS A 258 13.30 14.27 -30.07
CA LYS A 258 12.09 13.81 -30.73
C LYS A 258 12.41 12.92 -31.94
N ALA A 259 13.41 13.28 -32.74
CA ALA A 259 13.86 12.50 -33.89
C ALA A 259 14.41 11.13 -33.48
N TRP A 260 15.42 11.08 -32.59
CA TRP A 260 15.98 9.82 -32.10
C TRP A 260 14.94 8.95 -31.40
N THR A 261 14.03 9.55 -30.65
CA THR A 261 12.96 8.80 -29.97
C THR A 261 12.02 8.15 -31.00
N ALA A 262 11.72 8.83 -32.11
CA ALA A 262 10.91 8.28 -33.19
C ALA A 262 11.64 7.19 -33.98
N GLU A 263 12.92 7.39 -34.31
CA GLU A 263 13.77 6.41 -35.00
C GLU A 263 13.92 5.13 -34.17
N LEU A 264 14.36 5.27 -32.91
CA LEU A 264 14.51 4.14 -31.99
C LEU A 264 13.17 3.45 -31.69
N ALA A 265 12.06 4.20 -31.71
CA ALA A 265 10.73 3.61 -31.53
C ALA A 265 10.25 2.84 -32.75
N ALA A 266 10.65 3.22 -33.97
CA ALA A 266 10.33 2.50 -35.19
C ALA A 266 11.03 1.13 -35.24
N ASP A 267 12.27 1.06 -34.76
CA ASP A 267 13.04 -0.19 -34.68
C ASP A 267 12.68 -1.04 -33.46
N SER A 268 12.08 -0.43 -32.44
CA SER A 268 11.66 -1.14 -31.23
C SER A 268 10.33 -1.86 -31.41
N PRO A 269 10.17 -3.08 -30.89
CA PRO A 269 8.85 -3.69 -30.75
C PRO A 269 7.88 -2.77 -29.97
N PRO A 270 6.58 -2.78 -30.31
CA PRO A 270 5.58 -2.01 -29.58
C PRO A 270 5.61 -2.40 -28.10
N VAL A 271 5.47 -1.40 -27.21
CA VAL A 271 5.42 -1.64 -25.76
C VAL A 271 4.17 -2.44 -25.46
N LYS A 272 4.34 -3.72 -25.12
CA LYS A 272 3.23 -4.56 -24.69
C LYS A 272 2.95 -4.25 -23.21
N PRO A 273 1.73 -3.80 -22.85
CA PRO A 273 1.33 -3.72 -21.46
C PRO A 273 1.36 -5.12 -20.82
N ALA A 274 1.49 -5.18 -19.50
CA ALA A 274 1.43 -6.45 -18.80
C ALA A 274 0.10 -7.17 -19.08
N GLU A 275 0.17 -8.43 -19.48
CA GLU A 275 -1.03 -9.23 -19.77
C GLU A 275 -1.81 -9.50 -18.49
N MET A 276 -3.14 -9.55 -18.59
CA MET A 276 -4.00 -9.89 -17.45
C MET A 276 -4.04 -11.40 -17.24
N PHE A 277 -4.27 -11.83 -16.00
CA PHE A 277 -4.46 -13.25 -15.70
C PHE A 277 -5.76 -13.79 -16.29
N THR A 278 -5.79 -15.09 -16.55
CA THR A 278 -7.01 -15.77 -16.99
C THR A 278 -7.85 -16.24 -15.80
N ILE A 279 -9.17 -16.43 -15.95
CA ILE A 279 -10.05 -17.01 -14.91
C ILE A 279 -9.53 -18.39 -14.45
N ALA A 280 -8.99 -19.20 -15.36
CA ALA A 280 -8.36 -20.48 -15.01
C ALA A 280 -7.18 -20.34 -14.04
N MET A 281 -6.44 -19.22 -14.09
CA MET A 281 -5.34 -18.95 -13.15
C MET A 281 -5.88 -18.57 -11.78
N LEU A 282 -6.97 -17.80 -11.71
CA LEU A 282 -7.64 -17.49 -10.44
C LEU A 282 -8.12 -18.78 -9.76
N LEU A 283 -8.81 -19.66 -10.51
CA LEU A 283 -9.26 -20.96 -10.00
C LEU A 283 -8.08 -21.81 -9.53
N SER A 284 -6.99 -21.87 -10.30
CA SER A 284 -5.81 -22.64 -9.92
C SER A 284 -5.14 -22.11 -8.65
N LEU A 285 -5.04 -20.77 -8.50
CA LEU A 285 -4.53 -20.14 -7.28
C LEU A 285 -5.41 -20.47 -6.07
N GLU A 286 -6.74 -20.42 -6.21
CA GLU A 286 -7.68 -20.78 -5.14
C GLU A 286 -7.53 -22.26 -4.74
N LEU A 287 -7.39 -23.16 -5.70
CA LEU A 287 -7.14 -24.58 -5.46
C LEU A 287 -5.81 -24.81 -4.71
N VAL A 288 -4.75 -24.08 -5.06
CA VAL A 288 -3.46 -24.15 -4.35
C VAL A 288 -3.59 -23.66 -2.91
N VAL A 289 -4.36 -22.61 -2.65
CA VAL A 289 -4.59 -22.11 -1.28
C VAL A 289 -5.31 -23.16 -0.43
N ALA A 290 -6.33 -23.81 -0.99
CA ALA A 290 -7.16 -24.81 -0.32
C ALA A 290 -6.44 -26.15 -0.11
N ASP A 291 -5.44 -26.48 -0.93
CA ASP A 291 -4.71 -27.75 -0.84
C ASP A 291 -3.73 -27.76 0.36
N VAL A 292 -4.14 -28.40 1.45
CA VAL A 292 -3.33 -28.55 2.68
C VAL A 292 -2.07 -29.41 2.49
N SER A 293 -1.98 -30.19 1.41
CA SER A 293 -0.77 -30.96 1.09
C SER A 293 0.35 -30.10 0.52
N GLN A 294 0.04 -28.90 0.01
CA GLN A 294 1.02 -27.96 -0.50
C GLN A 294 1.84 -27.33 0.62
N ARG A 295 3.07 -26.93 0.28
CA ARG A 295 3.94 -26.18 1.20
C ARG A 295 3.24 -24.88 1.62
N LEU A 296 3.30 -24.58 2.91
CA LEU A 296 2.69 -23.37 3.49
C LEU A 296 3.10 -22.09 2.74
N PHE A 297 4.36 -22.00 2.32
CA PHE A 297 4.87 -20.87 1.54
C PHE A 297 4.14 -20.70 0.19
N SER A 298 3.94 -21.78 -0.57
CA SER A 298 3.25 -21.73 -1.87
C SER A 298 1.78 -21.32 -1.70
N ARG A 299 1.12 -21.85 -0.68
CA ARG A 299 -0.26 -21.50 -0.31
C ARG A 299 -0.38 -20.02 0.06
N ALA A 300 0.53 -19.54 0.90
CA ALA A 300 0.57 -18.13 1.31
C ALA A 300 0.83 -17.19 0.11
N LEU A 301 1.74 -17.57 -0.79
CA LEU A 301 2.04 -16.77 -1.98
C LEU A 301 0.86 -16.75 -2.97
N ALA A 302 0.17 -17.87 -3.16
CA ALA A 302 -1.04 -17.93 -3.98
C ALA A 302 -2.15 -17.04 -3.41
N TRP A 303 -2.34 -17.05 -2.10
CA TRP A 303 -3.26 -16.15 -1.41
C TRP A 303 -2.87 -14.68 -1.61
N VAL A 304 -1.58 -14.33 -1.47
CA VAL A 304 -1.08 -12.97 -1.73
C VAL A 304 -1.39 -12.52 -3.16
N VAL A 305 -1.18 -13.39 -4.16
CA VAL A 305 -1.48 -13.08 -5.56
C VAL A 305 -2.99 -12.85 -5.77
N LEU A 306 -3.86 -13.66 -5.14
CA LEU A 306 -5.32 -13.42 -5.17
C LEU A 306 -5.69 -12.08 -4.55
N VAL A 307 -5.08 -11.71 -3.43
CA VAL A 307 -5.26 -10.38 -2.82
C VAL A 307 -4.77 -9.26 -3.75
N MET A 308 -3.67 -9.48 -4.50
CA MET A 308 -3.22 -8.50 -5.50
C MET A 308 -4.22 -8.32 -6.64
N ILE A 309 -4.83 -9.41 -7.11
CA ILE A 309 -5.85 -9.41 -8.16
C ILE A 309 -7.08 -8.62 -7.70
N TRP A 310 -7.68 -9.04 -6.58
CA TRP A 310 -8.90 -8.44 -6.05
C TRP A 310 -8.68 -7.04 -5.46
N GLY A 311 -7.47 -6.73 -4.99
CA GLY A 311 -7.10 -5.40 -4.50
C GLY A 311 -6.48 -4.47 -5.54
N SER A 312 -6.29 -4.92 -6.80
CA SER A 312 -5.56 -4.18 -7.84
C SER A 312 -4.21 -3.62 -7.34
N MET A 313 -3.49 -4.42 -6.54
CA MET A 313 -2.27 -4.02 -5.84
C MET A 313 -1.01 -4.19 -6.70
N ARG A 314 0.01 -3.35 -6.47
CA ARG A 314 1.36 -3.57 -7.00
C ARG A 314 2.15 -4.51 -6.10
N CYS A 315 3.19 -5.17 -6.61
CA CYS A 315 4.12 -5.95 -5.76
C CYS A 315 4.69 -5.11 -4.61
N ASP A 316 5.10 -3.85 -4.88
CA ASP A 316 5.64 -2.96 -3.84
C ASP A 316 4.61 -2.63 -2.74
N ASP A 317 3.30 -2.61 -3.08
CA ASP A 317 2.25 -2.42 -2.09
C ASP A 317 2.21 -3.62 -1.14
N VAL A 318 2.33 -4.85 -1.65
CA VAL A 318 2.36 -6.07 -0.83
C VAL A 318 3.56 -6.08 0.11
N GLN A 319 4.76 -5.75 -0.36
CA GLN A 319 5.97 -5.68 0.50
C GLN A 319 5.84 -4.66 1.64
N SER A 320 5.00 -3.65 1.42
CA SER A 320 4.76 -2.56 2.34
C SER A 320 3.56 -2.81 3.24
N THR A 321 2.82 -3.92 3.07
CA THR A 321 1.78 -4.33 4.00
C THR A 321 2.39 -4.59 5.39
N LEU A 322 1.67 -4.18 6.43
CA LEU A 322 2.04 -4.42 7.81
C LEU A 322 1.20 -5.60 8.33
N PRO A 323 1.74 -6.83 8.39
CA PRO A 323 0.93 -8.01 8.72
C PRO A 323 0.20 -7.90 10.06
N HIS A 324 0.84 -7.27 11.06
CA HIS A 324 0.28 -7.03 12.38
C HIS A 324 -0.85 -5.98 12.43
N ARG A 325 -1.09 -5.27 11.32
CA ARG A 325 -2.22 -4.34 11.14
C ARG A 325 -3.19 -4.84 10.07
N THR A 326 -3.01 -6.06 9.58
CA THR A 326 -3.98 -6.70 8.71
C THR A 326 -5.07 -7.29 9.58
N THR A 327 -6.32 -6.88 9.34
CA THR A 327 -7.49 -7.36 10.07
C THR A 327 -8.53 -7.88 9.09
N LEU A 328 -9.24 -8.94 9.46
CA LEU A 328 -10.40 -9.43 8.74
C LEU A 328 -11.63 -9.07 9.57
N SER A 329 -12.59 -8.37 8.98
CA SER A 329 -13.84 -8.01 9.64
C SER A 329 -15.05 -8.22 8.73
N ASN A 330 -16.24 -7.89 9.22
CA ASN A 330 -17.49 -7.89 8.46
C ASN A 330 -17.50 -7.04 7.19
N TYR A 331 -16.52 -6.15 7.06
CA TYR A 331 -16.32 -5.32 5.88
C TYR A 331 -15.29 -5.89 4.90
N GLY A 332 -14.74 -7.06 5.19
CA GLY A 332 -13.71 -7.75 4.41
C GLY A 332 -12.30 -7.61 4.99
N LEU A 333 -11.32 -8.05 4.21
CA LEU A 333 -9.90 -7.97 4.57
C LEU A 333 -9.40 -6.53 4.47
N ARG A 334 -8.97 -5.96 5.60
CA ARG A 334 -8.28 -4.68 5.68
C ARG A 334 -6.78 -4.93 5.83
N MET A 335 -5.99 -4.47 4.86
CA MET A 335 -4.54 -4.44 4.97
C MET A 335 -4.05 -3.00 5.08
N VAL A 336 -3.24 -2.71 6.09
CA VAL A 336 -2.61 -1.38 6.23
C VAL A 336 -1.25 -1.38 5.55
N LEU A 337 -1.08 -0.46 4.61
CA LEU A 337 0.19 -0.22 3.93
C LEU A 337 1.03 0.73 4.80
N GLY A 338 2.19 0.26 5.28
CA GLY A 338 3.14 1.07 6.03
C GLY A 338 3.80 2.16 5.18
N LYS A 339 3.90 1.93 3.87
CA LYS A 339 4.29 2.92 2.85
C LYS A 339 3.55 2.63 1.55
N SER A 340 3.15 3.68 0.84
CA SER A 340 2.61 3.61 -0.52
C SER A 340 3.58 4.28 -1.49
N LYS A 341 3.44 4.00 -2.80
CA LYS A 341 4.22 4.68 -3.85
C LYS A 341 4.20 6.22 -3.74
N THR A 342 3.16 6.81 -3.14
CA THR A 342 3.02 8.26 -2.90
C THR A 342 3.64 8.75 -1.58
N SER A 343 4.04 7.88 -0.65
CA SER A 343 4.46 8.24 0.73
C SER A 343 5.86 7.77 1.18
N GLY A 344 6.71 7.20 0.33
CA GLY A 344 8.11 6.94 0.71
C GLY A 344 8.96 6.16 -0.30
N PRO A 345 10.30 6.10 -0.13
CA PRO A 345 11.23 5.58 -1.15
C PRO A 345 11.31 4.04 -1.20
N ASP A 346 11.23 3.49 -2.42
CA ASP A 346 11.23 2.06 -2.79
C ASP A 346 12.63 1.38 -2.76
N LYS A 347 12.70 0.08 -2.38
CA LYS A 347 12.85 -1.09 -3.31
C LYS A 347 13.02 -2.46 -2.61
N ILE A 348 12.32 -3.52 -3.09
CA ILE A 348 12.84 -4.85 -3.54
C ILE A 348 11.93 -5.46 -4.66
N GLN A 349 11.65 -4.76 -5.76
CA GLN A 349 10.70 -5.25 -6.78
C GLN A 349 11.10 -6.55 -7.53
N LYS A 350 12.39 -6.92 -7.57
CA LYS A 350 12.87 -8.05 -8.38
C LYS A 350 12.60 -9.43 -7.75
N GLU A 351 12.62 -9.53 -6.42
CA GLU A 351 12.46 -10.82 -5.73
C GLU A 351 11.00 -11.31 -5.84
N ASP A 352 10.01 -10.44 -5.63
CA ASP A 352 8.59 -10.81 -5.75
C ASP A 352 8.20 -11.27 -7.15
N SER A 353 8.70 -10.62 -8.19
CA SER A 353 8.40 -11.03 -9.57
C SER A 353 8.94 -12.43 -9.85
N SER A 354 10.09 -12.80 -9.26
CA SER A 354 10.67 -14.13 -9.41
C SER A 354 9.90 -15.20 -8.62
N LEU A 355 9.41 -14.87 -7.42
CA LEU A 355 8.60 -15.76 -6.61
C LEU A 355 7.22 -16.00 -7.23
N ILE A 356 6.58 -14.94 -7.72
CA ILE A 356 5.30 -15.04 -8.44
C ILE A 356 5.50 -15.89 -9.70
N SER A 357 6.54 -15.62 -10.49
CA SER A 357 6.86 -16.42 -11.67
C SER A 357 7.07 -17.90 -11.31
N LYS A 358 7.78 -18.20 -10.22
CA LYS A 358 7.95 -19.58 -9.75
C LYS A 358 6.62 -20.22 -9.35
N LEU A 359 5.77 -19.52 -8.62
CA LEU A 359 4.42 -20.00 -8.29
C LEU A 359 3.61 -20.30 -9.56
N LEU A 360 3.64 -19.38 -10.54
CA LEU A 360 2.93 -19.53 -11.81
C LEU A 360 3.37 -20.79 -12.58
N SER A 361 4.68 -21.11 -12.54
CA SER A 361 5.24 -22.32 -13.17
C SER A 361 4.71 -23.62 -12.56
N ASP A 362 4.28 -23.60 -11.30
CA ASP A 362 3.84 -24.79 -10.56
C ASP A 362 2.30 -24.90 -10.46
N LEU A 363 1.54 -24.03 -11.15
CA LEU A 363 0.08 -24.00 -11.05
C LEU A 363 -0.57 -25.26 -11.66
N PRO A 364 -1.48 -25.95 -10.94
CA PRO A 364 -2.23 -27.09 -11.47
C PRO A 364 -3.33 -26.64 -12.44
N VAL A 365 -3.71 -27.52 -13.38
CA VAL A 365 -4.86 -27.25 -14.27
C VAL A 365 -6.17 -27.41 -13.49
N PRO A 366 -7.05 -26.38 -13.44
CA PRO A 366 -8.36 -26.53 -12.83
C PRO A 366 -9.26 -27.39 -13.72
N ARG A 367 -10.00 -28.32 -13.11
CA ARG A 367 -10.99 -29.16 -13.80
C ARG A 367 -12.31 -29.14 -13.03
N LYS A 368 -13.43 -29.00 -13.74
CA LYS A 368 -14.76 -29.14 -13.17
C LYS A 368 -15.08 -30.64 -12.99
N GLN A 369 -15.38 -31.06 -11.76
CA GLN A 369 -15.80 -32.41 -11.41
C GLN A 369 -17.13 -32.31 -10.65
N GLY A 370 -18.25 -32.57 -11.35
CA GLY A 370 -19.58 -32.26 -10.83
C GLY A 370 -19.74 -30.75 -10.65
N ASP A 371 -20.18 -30.33 -9.46
CA ASP A 371 -20.36 -28.91 -9.09
C ASP A 371 -19.10 -28.28 -8.50
N MET A 372 -18.02 -29.05 -8.31
CA MET A 372 -16.79 -28.58 -7.67
C MET A 372 -15.63 -28.45 -8.67
N TRP A 373 -14.73 -27.51 -8.40
CA TRP A 373 -13.45 -27.42 -9.09
C TRP A 373 -12.39 -28.23 -8.33
N VAL A 374 -11.59 -29.00 -9.07
CA VAL A 374 -10.49 -29.81 -8.52
C VAL A 374 -9.19 -29.54 -9.27
N ALA A 375 -8.07 -29.65 -8.57
CA ALA A 375 -6.74 -29.54 -9.17
C ALA A 375 -6.40 -30.84 -9.90
N ASN A 376 -6.11 -30.76 -11.19
CA ASN A 376 -5.55 -31.88 -11.94
C ASN A 376 -4.01 -31.80 -11.89
N THR A 377 -3.39 -32.73 -11.14
CA THR A 377 -1.93 -32.81 -10.99
C THR A 377 -1.22 -33.44 -12.19
N GLY A 378 -1.96 -33.98 -13.16
CA GLY A 378 -1.41 -34.59 -14.38
C GLY A 378 -0.80 -33.61 -15.39
N GLY A 379 -0.83 -32.30 -15.11
CA GLY A 379 -0.16 -31.29 -15.94
C GLY A 379 -0.25 -29.88 -15.37
N LEU A 380 0.74 -29.06 -15.75
CA LEU A 380 0.84 -27.65 -15.34
C LEU A 380 -0.08 -26.77 -16.19
N LEU A 381 -0.66 -25.74 -15.59
CA LEU A 381 -1.49 -24.74 -16.28
C LEU A 381 -0.65 -23.96 -17.30
N LEU A 382 0.54 -23.53 -16.88
CA LEU A 382 1.52 -22.81 -17.68
C LEU A 382 2.79 -23.67 -17.87
N PRO A 383 2.79 -24.63 -18.81
CA PRO A 383 3.97 -25.44 -19.08
C PRO A 383 5.03 -24.67 -19.87
N ASP A 384 6.23 -25.25 -19.98
CA ASP A 384 7.27 -24.85 -20.94
C ASP A 384 7.75 -23.39 -20.81
N GLY A 385 7.77 -22.85 -19.58
CA GLY A 385 8.25 -21.48 -19.30
C GLY A 385 7.21 -20.39 -19.58
N LEU A 386 5.96 -20.75 -19.86
CA LEU A 386 4.91 -19.80 -20.24
C LEU A 386 4.57 -18.79 -19.13
N GLU A 387 5.01 -19.01 -17.89
CA GLU A 387 4.94 -18.03 -16.80
C GLU A 387 5.64 -16.70 -17.14
N THR A 388 6.65 -16.70 -18.03
CA THR A 388 7.36 -15.47 -18.43
C THR A 388 6.51 -14.53 -19.28
N HIS A 389 5.37 -15.02 -19.79
CA HIS A 389 4.36 -14.18 -20.44
C HIS A 389 3.76 -13.14 -19.48
N PHE A 390 3.75 -13.45 -18.18
CA PHE A 390 3.22 -12.58 -17.14
C PHE A 390 4.32 -11.82 -16.40
N THR A 391 3.96 -10.67 -15.85
CA THR A 391 4.88 -9.82 -15.07
C THR A 391 4.30 -9.52 -13.69
N GLY A 392 5.09 -8.90 -12.80
CA GLY A 392 4.58 -8.46 -11.49
C GLY A 392 3.39 -7.47 -11.56
N HIS A 393 3.09 -6.88 -12.72
CA HIS A 393 1.92 -6.01 -12.91
C HIS A 393 0.68 -6.74 -13.46
N SER A 394 0.82 -8.00 -13.89
CA SER A 394 -0.27 -8.79 -14.46
C SER A 394 -1.47 -8.98 -13.53
N PRO A 395 -1.29 -9.31 -12.23
CA PRO A 395 -2.41 -9.40 -11.27
C PRO A 395 -3.25 -8.12 -11.20
N ARG A 396 -2.59 -6.96 -11.27
CA ARG A 396 -3.20 -5.64 -11.10
C ARG A 396 -4.16 -5.26 -12.23
N ASN A 397 -3.97 -5.85 -13.40
CA ASN A 397 -4.75 -5.52 -14.60
C ASN A 397 -6.09 -6.27 -14.66
N PHE A 398 -6.22 -7.39 -13.95
CA PHE A 398 -7.42 -8.24 -14.05
C PHE A 398 -8.71 -7.51 -13.66
N LEU A 399 -8.82 -7.06 -12.41
CA LEU A 399 -10.07 -6.49 -11.89
C LEU A 399 -10.49 -5.22 -12.64
N THR A 400 -9.54 -4.36 -13.02
CA THR A 400 -9.85 -3.13 -13.77
C THR A 400 -10.30 -3.40 -15.20
N SER A 401 -9.78 -4.44 -15.86
CA SER A 401 -10.15 -4.82 -17.21
C SER A 401 -11.53 -5.47 -17.24
N VAL A 402 -11.79 -6.43 -16.34
CA VAL A 402 -13.11 -7.07 -16.25
C VAL A 402 -14.18 -6.04 -15.85
N ALA A 403 -13.89 -5.16 -14.88
CA ALA A 403 -14.80 -4.07 -14.52
C ALA A 403 -15.14 -3.16 -15.71
N ALA A 404 -14.17 -2.88 -16.60
CA ALA A 404 -14.41 -2.09 -17.80
C ALA A 404 -15.34 -2.83 -18.78
N ALA A 405 -15.10 -4.13 -18.98
CA ALA A 405 -15.89 -4.96 -19.90
C ALA A 405 -17.36 -5.06 -19.46
N ILE A 406 -17.62 -5.11 -18.15
CA ILE A 406 -18.99 -5.20 -17.61
C ILE A 406 -19.66 -3.82 -17.36
N GLY A 407 -19.04 -2.73 -17.83
CA GLY A 407 -19.69 -1.40 -17.91
C GLY A 407 -19.30 -0.36 -16.84
N PHE A 408 -18.31 -0.59 -15.98
CA PHE A 408 -17.89 0.41 -14.99
C PHE A 408 -17.08 1.55 -15.61
N HIS A 409 -17.45 2.80 -15.28
CA HIS A 409 -16.81 4.00 -15.81
C HIS A 409 -15.36 4.15 -15.32
N LYS A 410 -14.54 4.88 -16.08
CA LYS A 410 -13.12 5.14 -15.75
C LYS A 410 -12.95 5.72 -14.34
N ASP A 411 -13.82 6.63 -13.93
CA ASP A 411 -13.73 7.30 -12.62
C ASP A 411 -14.03 6.34 -11.46
N GLN A 412 -14.99 5.42 -11.63
CA GLN A 412 -15.26 4.38 -10.64
C GLN A 412 -14.07 3.41 -10.53
N ARG A 413 -13.48 3.04 -11.67
CA ARG A 413 -12.31 2.16 -11.71
C ARG A 413 -11.05 2.82 -11.15
N ALA A 414 -10.98 4.16 -11.14
CA ALA A 414 -9.86 4.92 -10.56
C ALA A 414 -9.67 4.64 -9.06
N TYR A 415 -10.74 4.25 -8.35
CA TYR A 415 -10.71 3.88 -6.92
C TYR A 415 -10.02 2.54 -6.64
N LEU A 416 -10.06 1.57 -7.57
CA LEU A 416 -9.50 0.22 -7.38
C LEU A 416 -7.97 0.27 -7.14
N GLY A 417 -7.24 0.76 -8.14
CA GLY A 417 -5.78 0.80 -8.13
C GLY A 417 -5.20 2.01 -7.39
N ARG A 418 -6.05 2.77 -6.66
CA ARG A 418 -5.72 4.07 -6.05
C ARG A 418 -5.12 5.04 -7.08
N TRP A 419 -5.69 5.09 -8.29
CA TRP A 419 -5.28 6.02 -9.35
C TRP A 419 -5.86 7.43 -9.14
N ALA A 420 -7.02 7.50 -8.51
CA ALA A 420 -7.69 8.70 -7.99
C ALA A 420 -6.82 9.50 -6.98
N MET A 421 -6.20 8.77 -6.05
CA MET A 421 -5.50 9.35 -4.89
C MET A 421 -4.22 10.12 -5.30
N GLY A 422 -4.34 11.45 -5.38
CA GLY A 422 -3.21 12.38 -5.54
C GLY A 422 -3.15 13.17 -6.86
N MET A 423 -4.12 13.02 -7.78
CA MET A 423 -4.17 13.84 -9.00
C MET A 423 -5.32 14.85 -9.01
N VAL A 424 -6.35 14.69 -8.17
CA VAL A 424 -7.48 15.63 -8.11
C VAL A 424 -7.80 15.95 -6.65
N ALA A 425 -7.65 17.22 -6.26
CA ALA A 425 -7.88 17.70 -4.89
C ALA A 425 -9.34 17.47 -4.40
N SER A 426 -10.30 17.29 -5.31
CA SER A 426 -11.71 17.07 -4.97
C SER A 426 -12.03 15.64 -4.50
N GLU A 427 -11.17 14.65 -4.76
CA GLU A 427 -11.41 13.25 -4.34
C GLU A 427 -11.03 12.98 -2.88
N GLU A 428 -10.33 13.91 -2.22
CA GLU A 428 -10.00 13.84 -0.78
C GLU A 428 -11.26 13.84 0.11
N TYR A 429 -12.39 14.35 -0.40
CA TYR A 429 -13.68 14.39 0.30
C TYR A 429 -14.56 13.14 0.10
N VAL A 430 -14.19 12.22 -0.81
CA VAL A 430 -15.01 11.04 -1.11
C VAL A 430 -14.77 9.93 -0.09
N ARG A 431 -15.58 9.93 0.98
CA ARG A 431 -15.54 8.91 2.06
C ARG A 431 -16.16 7.56 1.67
N THR A 432 -16.74 7.44 0.46
CA THR A 432 -17.43 6.24 -0.03
C THR A 432 -16.56 5.35 -0.94
N SER A 433 -15.27 5.63 -1.09
CA SER A 433 -14.33 4.86 -1.93
C SER A 433 -14.40 3.33 -1.68
N ARG A 434 -14.55 2.92 -0.41
CA ARG A 434 -14.76 1.51 -0.04
C ARG A 434 -15.99 0.90 -0.71
N GLN A 435 -17.12 1.60 -0.69
CA GLN A 435 -18.37 1.11 -1.26
C GLN A 435 -18.26 0.93 -2.78
N VAL A 436 -17.59 1.87 -3.46
CA VAL A 436 -17.31 1.79 -4.91
C VAL A 436 -16.47 0.55 -5.22
N VAL A 437 -15.36 0.35 -4.51
CA VAL A 437 -14.47 -0.81 -4.69
C VAL A 437 -15.22 -2.12 -4.43
N PHE A 438 -15.96 -2.21 -3.31
CA PHE A 438 -16.73 -3.39 -2.96
C PHE A 438 -17.80 -3.72 -4.00
N THR A 439 -18.47 -2.71 -4.53
CA THR A 439 -19.51 -2.86 -5.58
C THR A 439 -18.90 -3.45 -6.84
N ILE A 440 -17.74 -2.95 -7.27
CA ILE A 440 -17.03 -3.47 -8.44
C ILE A 440 -16.58 -4.92 -8.19
N GLN A 441 -15.96 -5.22 -7.06
CA GLN A 441 -15.51 -6.58 -6.72
C GLN A 441 -16.68 -7.57 -6.73
N LYS A 442 -17.81 -7.20 -6.12
CA LYS A 442 -19.03 -8.02 -6.08
C LYS A 442 -19.61 -8.25 -7.48
N ALA A 443 -19.67 -7.20 -8.31
CA ALA A 443 -20.18 -7.29 -9.67
C ALA A 443 -19.29 -8.16 -10.56
N VAL A 444 -17.97 -8.00 -10.47
CA VAL A 444 -17.01 -8.83 -11.22
C VAL A 444 -17.08 -10.30 -10.78
N ASN A 445 -17.12 -10.59 -9.48
CA ASN A 445 -17.27 -11.96 -8.98
C ASN A 445 -18.59 -12.58 -9.49
N ARG A 446 -19.72 -11.87 -9.34
CA ARG A 446 -21.01 -12.32 -9.84
C ARG A 446 -21.01 -12.58 -11.35
N SER A 447 -20.35 -11.71 -12.12
CA SER A 447 -20.20 -11.86 -13.58
C SER A 447 -19.48 -13.15 -13.94
N ILE A 448 -18.38 -13.47 -13.25
CA ILE A 448 -17.59 -14.69 -13.51
C ILE A 448 -18.37 -15.96 -13.14
N VAL A 449 -19.13 -15.94 -12.03
CA VAL A 449 -19.78 -17.14 -11.48
C VAL A 449 -21.10 -17.45 -12.17
N THR A 450 -22.01 -16.47 -12.24
CA THR A 450 -23.38 -16.65 -12.75
C THR A 450 -23.61 -15.99 -14.11
N GLY A 451 -22.67 -15.16 -14.58
CA GLY A 451 -22.87 -14.29 -15.73
C GLY A 451 -23.41 -12.92 -15.34
N PHE A 452 -23.27 -11.95 -16.24
CA PHE A 452 -23.78 -10.58 -16.09
C PHE A 452 -24.54 -10.17 -17.36
N ASP A 453 -25.27 -9.06 -17.34
CA ASP A 453 -26.00 -8.62 -18.54
C ASP A 453 -25.05 -8.12 -19.64
N GLN A 454 -23.94 -7.52 -19.22
CA GLN A 454 -22.81 -7.24 -20.09
C GLN A 454 -21.73 -8.29 -19.84
N GLU A 455 -21.57 -9.21 -20.81
CA GLU A 455 -20.70 -10.37 -20.67
C GLU A 455 -19.22 -10.04 -20.85
N TYR A 456 -18.37 -10.67 -20.05
CA TYR A 456 -16.92 -10.61 -20.19
C TYR A 456 -16.42 -11.87 -20.89
N PHE A 457 -15.74 -11.69 -22.02
CA PHE A 457 -15.08 -12.78 -22.76
C PHE A 457 -13.57 -12.68 -22.60
N GLU A 458 -12.92 -13.81 -22.31
CA GLU A 458 -11.48 -13.87 -22.08
C GLU A 458 -10.70 -14.32 -23.33
N ASP A 459 -11.39 -14.54 -24.47
CA ASP A 459 -10.80 -15.08 -25.69
C ASP A 459 -9.55 -14.32 -26.16
N GLU A 460 -9.55 -12.99 -26.09
CA GLU A 460 -8.38 -12.19 -26.47
C GLU A 460 -7.16 -12.46 -25.60
N ALA A 461 -7.35 -12.57 -24.28
CA ALA A 461 -6.25 -12.85 -23.35
C ALA A 461 -5.73 -14.29 -23.55
N ILE A 462 -6.65 -15.25 -23.75
CA ILE A 462 -6.31 -16.64 -24.05
C ILE A 462 -5.58 -16.75 -25.39
N ASP A 463 -5.99 -16.00 -26.42
CA ASP A 463 -5.34 -16.03 -27.72
C ASP A 463 -3.93 -15.43 -27.70
N ARG A 464 -3.71 -14.36 -26.94
CA ARG A 464 -2.35 -13.82 -26.72
C ARG A 464 -1.46 -14.81 -25.98
N LEU A 465 -1.99 -15.50 -24.98
CA LEU A 465 -1.28 -16.58 -24.27
C LEU A 465 -0.96 -17.76 -25.19
N CYS A 466 -1.94 -18.17 -26.02
CA CYS A 466 -1.78 -19.23 -27.00
C CYS A 466 -0.72 -18.90 -28.04
N LYS A 467 -0.69 -17.65 -28.52
CA LYS A 467 0.34 -17.17 -29.45
C LYS A 467 1.72 -17.20 -28.81
N ALA A 468 1.85 -16.76 -27.55
CA ALA A 468 3.12 -16.84 -26.83
C ALA A 468 3.60 -18.29 -26.63
N ALA A 469 2.66 -19.22 -26.42
CA ALA A 469 2.97 -20.65 -26.37
C ALA A 469 3.45 -21.18 -27.73
N GLU A 470 2.77 -20.82 -28.82
CA GLU A 470 3.15 -21.19 -30.19
C GLU A 470 4.53 -20.64 -30.58
N ASP A 471 4.81 -19.37 -30.25
CA ASP A 471 6.11 -18.73 -30.44
C ASP A 471 7.23 -19.44 -29.65
N SER A 472 6.87 -20.12 -28.55
CA SER A 472 7.78 -20.91 -27.71
C SER A 472 7.82 -22.40 -28.09
N GLY A 473 7.14 -22.80 -29.18
CA GLY A 473 7.09 -24.18 -29.67
C GLY A 473 6.07 -25.10 -28.98
N ALA A 474 5.22 -24.57 -28.10
CA ALA A 474 4.18 -25.33 -27.41
C ALA A 474 2.85 -25.36 -28.20
N ASN A 475 2.06 -26.43 -28.00
CA ASN A 475 0.80 -26.61 -28.72
C ASN A 475 -0.29 -25.64 -28.24
N ARG A 476 -0.67 -24.68 -29.10
CA ARG A 476 -1.74 -23.69 -28.87
C ARG A 476 -3.06 -24.30 -28.39
N ASN A 477 -3.55 -25.35 -29.04
CA ASN A 477 -4.84 -25.96 -28.71
C ASN A 477 -4.82 -26.61 -27.31
N ARG A 478 -3.68 -27.16 -26.91
CA ARG A 478 -3.47 -27.70 -25.56
C ARG A 478 -3.58 -26.60 -24.50
N ILE A 479 -3.00 -25.42 -24.76
CA ILE A 479 -3.07 -24.26 -23.85
C ILE A 479 -4.49 -23.69 -23.81
N ARG A 480 -5.10 -23.44 -24.97
CA ARG A 480 -6.49 -22.95 -25.05
C ARG A 480 -7.45 -23.82 -24.23
N LYS A 481 -7.37 -25.15 -24.37
CA LYS A 481 -8.23 -26.08 -23.62
C LYS A 481 -8.06 -26.00 -22.09
N LYS A 482 -6.85 -25.71 -21.59
CA LYS A 482 -6.59 -25.57 -20.14
C LYS A 482 -7.16 -24.27 -19.57
N HIS A 483 -7.27 -23.23 -20.39
CA HIS A 483 -7.72 -21.90 -19.95
C HIS A 483 -9.21 -21.62 -20.25
N MET A 484 -9.85 -22.36 -21.16
CA MET A 484 -11.30 -22.27 -21.41
C MET A 484 -12.10 -22.98 -20.31
N VAL A 485 -12.35 -22.27 -19.21
CA VAL A 485 -13.12 -22.76 -18.04
C VAL A 485 -14.57 -22.26 -17.98
N CYS A 486 -14.87 -21.16 -18.67
CA CYS A 486 -16.23 -20.62 -18.79
C CYS A 486 -17.00 -21.28 -19.93
N SER A 487 -18.32 -21.32 -19.82
CA SER A 487 -19.22 -21.88 -20.82
C SER A 487 -20.55 -21.13 -20.86
N SER A 488 -21.31 -21.30 -21.94
CA SER A 488 -22.65 -20.69 -22.10
C SER A 488 -23.79 -21.63 -21.72
N LEU A 489 -23.53 -22.73 -20.99
CA LEU A 489 -24.55 -23.75 -20.68
C LEU A 489 -25.71 -23.21 -19.82
N SER A 490 -25.46 -22.17 -19.02
CA SER A 490 -26.46 -21.49 -18.19
C SER A 490 -27.19 -20.35 -18.92
N GLY A 491 -26.98 -20.18 -20.23
CA GLY A 491 -27.54 -19.09 -21.03
C GLY A 491 -26.76 -17.77 -20.95
N LYS A 492 -25.75 -17.69 -20.08
CA LYS A 492 -24.76 -16.60 -19.98
C LYS A 492 -23.35 -17.18 -19.95
N PHE A 493 -22.36 -16.49 -20.48
CA PHE A 493 -20.96 -16.94 -20.49
C PHE A 493 -20.33 -16.81 -19.09
N CYS A 494 -20.22 -17.92 -18.35
CA CYS A 494 -19.72 -17.95 -16.97
C CYS A 494 -19.21 -19.33 -16.55
N LEU A 495 -18.72 -19.47 -15.31
CA LEU A 495 -18.28 -20.75 -14.74
C LEU A 495 -19.44 -21.72 -14.43
N GLY A 496 -20.65 -21.17 -14.19
CA GLY A 496 -21.83 -21.92 -13.80
C GLY A 496 -21.72 -22.45 -12.36
N GLY A 497 -22.19 -21.66 -11.40
CA GLY A 497 -22.25 -21.99 -9.97
C GLY A 497 -23.23 -21.09 -9.21
N THR A 498 -23.23 -21.18 -7.88
CA THR A 498 -24.13 -20.41 -7.01
C THR A 498 -23.44 -19.13 -6.52
N PHE A 499 -24.19 -18.02 -6.52
CA PHE A 499 -23.74 -16.74 -5.96
C PHE A 499 -24.64 -16.35 -4.76
N PRO A 500 -24.10 -15.83 -3.64
CA PRO A 500 -22.68 -15.56 -3.37
C PRO A 500 -21.82 -16.83 -3.25
N THR A 501 -20.55 -16.75 -3.63
CA THR A 501 -19.62 -17.89 -3.60
C THR A 501 -19.13 -18.26 -2.20
N LEU A 502 -19.28 -17.32 -1.27
CA LEU A 502 -18.97 -17.51 0.14
C LEU A 502 -20.13 -16.85 0.92
N GLU A 503 -20.80 -17.65 1.74
CA GLU A 503 -21.70 -17.13 2.76
C GLU A 503 -20.86 -16.89 4.01
N VAL A 504 -20.82 -15.64 4.49
CA VAL A 504 -20.07 -15.32 5.73
C VAL A 504 -21.06 -15.26 6.86
N LEU A 505 -20.93 -16.19 7.81
CA LEU A 505 -21.82 -16.26 8.97
C LEU A 505 -21.33 -15.31 10.08
N PRO A 506 -22.23 -14.84 10.96
CA PRO A 506 -21.87 -14.02 12.12
C PRO A 506 -20.79 -14.64 13.03
N ASP A 507 -20.70 -15.98 13.08
CA ASP A 507 -19.74 -16.68 13.92
C ASP A 507 -18.35 -16.84 13.25
N ASP A 508 -18.22 -16.49 11.96
CA ASP A 508 -16.95 -16.53 11.23
C ASP A 508 -16.07 -15.28 11.51
N TRP A 509 -16.57 -14.33 12.31
CA TRP A 509 -15.87 -13.11 12.69
C TRP A 509 -15.00 -13.31 13.94
N PHE A 510 -13.82 -12.69 13.97
CA PHE A 510 -13.17 -12.37 15.23
C PHE A 510 -13.77 -11.04 15.73
N GLU A 511 -14.45 -11.06 16.88
CA GLU A 511 -14.76 -9.83 17.61
C GLU A 511 -13.43 -9.13 17.92
N ILE A 512 -13.16 -8.05 17.20
CA ILE A 512 -12.08 -7.17 17.57
C ILE A 512 -12.57 -6.50 18.84
N GLY A 513 -11.87 -6.69 19.96
CA GLY A 513 -11.92 -5.76 21.08
C GLY A 513 -11.41 -4.42 20.56
N GLU A 514 -12.30 -3.66 19.93
CA GLU A 514 -12.02 -2.32 19.46
C GLU A 514 -11.78 -1.46 20.70
N ASN A 515 -10.77 -0.60 20.65
CA ASN A 515 -10.70 0.50 21.61
C ASN A 515 -11.97 1.33 21.39
N GLU A 516 -12.98 1.13 22.24
CA GLU A 516 -14.30 1.78 22.21
C GLU A 516 -14.22 3.32 22.12
N GLU A 517 -13.07 3.90 22.48
CA GLU A 517 -12.81 5.34 22.41
C GLU A 517 -12.91 5.93 21.00
N ASP A 518 -12.53 5.21 19.93
CA ASP A 518 -12.52 5.80 18.57
C ASP A 518 -13.91 5.79 17.90
N GLU A 519 -14.73 4.75 18.12
CA GLU A 519 -16.10 4.69 17.59
C GLU A 519 -17.08 5.61 18.33
N LEU A 520 -17.00 5.70 19.67
CA LEU A 520 -17.82 6.64 20.46
C LEU A 520 -17.52 8.09 20.09
N THR A 521 -16.24 8.42 19.85
CA THR A 521 -15.83 9.76 19.43
C THR A 521 -16.29 10.06 18.01
N LEU A 522 -16.26 9.08 17.09
CA LEU A 522 -16.75 9.24 15.72
C LEU A 522 -18.28 9.34 15.67
N ALA A 523 -19.01 8.56 16.46
CA ALA A 523 -20.46 8.61 16.59
C ALA A 523 -20.93 9.94 17.20
N ALA A 524 -20.24 10.43 18.23
CA ALA A 524 -20.48 11.75 18.81
C ALA A 524 -20.24 12.88 17.79
N ASN A 525 -19.16 12.79 17.01
CA ASN A 525 -18.85 13.76 15.95
C ASN A 525 -19.86 13.74 14.79
N ILE A 526 -20.40 12.56 14.45
CA ILE A 526 -21.44 12.40 13.42
C ILE A 526 -22.78 12.96 13.92
N LEU A 527 -23.10 12.79 15.20
CA LEU A 527 -24.32 13.35 15.79
C LEU A 527 -24.25 14.87 15.90
N ASP A 528 -23.08 15.41 16.26
CA ASP A 528 -22.80 16.86 16.32
C ASP A 528 -22.77 17.49 14.91
N GLN A 529 -22.38 16.74 13.88
CA GLN A 529 -22.49 17.16 12.47
C GLN A 529 -23.93 17.10 11.95
N LYS A 530 -24.70 16.05 12.27
CA LYS A 530 -26.12 15.97 11.90
C LYS A 530 -26.94 17.10 12.51
N THR A 531 -26.69 17.45 13.77
CA THR A 531 -27.36 18.59 14.42
C THR A 531 -26.94 19.94 13.84
N ARG A 532 -25.70 20.07 13.33
CA ARG A 532 -25.25 21.28 12.61
C ARG A 532 -25.80 21.38 11.19
N ASP A 533 -25.95 20.26 10.49
CA ASP A 533 -26.47 20.20 9.13
C ASP A 533 -28.01 20.36 9.09
N GLU A 534 -28.73 19.86 10.09
CA GLU A 534 -30.18 20.08 10.24
C GLU A 534 -30.50 21.52 10.71
N ALA A 535 -29.55 22.21 11.36
CA ALA A 535 -29.69 23.61 11.75
C ALA A 535 -29.34 24.62 10.64
N THR A 536 -28.66 24.20 9.56
CA THR A 536 -28.19 25.10 8.48
C THR A 536 -29.11 25.16 7.26
N SER A 537 -30.23 24.43 7.25
CA SER A 537 -31.22 24.47 6.17
C SER A 537 -32.41 25.41 6.43
N LYS A 538 -32.28 26.41 7.32
CA LYS A 538 -33.27 27.48 7.48
C LYS A 538 -32.61 28.87 7.37
N GLU A 539 -32.97 29.55 6.28
CA GLU A 539 -32.91 31.00 6.01
C GLU A 539 -31.60 31.74 6.33
N GLN A 540 -30.71 31.87 5.33
CA GLN A 540 -29.62 32.84 5.38
C GLN A 540 -30.11 34.21 4.89
N SER A 541 -30.14 35.18 5.80
CA SER A 541 -30.58 36.53 5.46
C SER A 541 -29.62 37.25 4.51
N LYS A 542 -30.17 38.04 3.57
CA LYS A 542 -29.40 38.69 2.48
C LYS A 542 -28.44 39.79 2.96
N PHE A 543 -28.72 40.43 4.10
CA PHE A 543 -27.93 41.55 4.62
C PHE A 543 -27.51 41.34 6.08
N PHE A 544 -26.44 42.03 6.48
CA PHE A 544 -26.07 42.14 7.89
C PHE A 544 -25.45 43.48 8.24
N VAL A 545 -25.71 43.97 9.45
CA VAL A 545 -25.21 45.23 9.99
C VAL A 545 -24.25 44.96 11.14
N THR A 546 -23.03 45.48 11.06
CA THR A 546 -22.04 45.41 12.14
C THR A 546 -22.11 46.65 13.01
N ILE A 547 -22.09 46.49 14.34
CA ILE A 547 -22.18 47.60 15.30
C ILE A 547 -20.83 47.76 16.02
N SER A 548 -20.27 48.98 15.97
CA SER A 548 -19.02 49.31 16.66
C SER A 548 -19.25 49.44 18.17
N ARG A 549 -18.57 48.63 18.99
CA ARG A 549 -18.69 48.65 20.46
C ARG A 549 -18.37 50.00 21.12
N ARG A 550 -17.50 50.81 20.51
CA ARG A 550 -17.04 52.08 21.13
C ARG A 550 -17.88 53.29 20.74
N THR A 551 -18.50 53.25 19.57
CA THR A 551 -19.17 54.41 18.97
C THR A 551 -20.63 54.14 18.64
N ALA A 552 -21.13 52.92 18.92
CA ALA A 552 -22.42 52.39 18.49
C ALA A 552 -22.70 52.51 16.98
N PHE A 553 -21.65 52.76 16.18
CA PHE A 553 -21.79 53.07 14.76
C PHE A 553 -22.13 51.82 13.96
N ARG A 554 -23.23 51.87 13.21
CA ARG A 554 -23.84 50.75 12.50
C ARG A 554 -23.47 50.80 11.02
N ARG A 555 -22.81 49.76 10.52
CA ARG A 555 -22.36 49.67 9.13
C ARG A 555 -23.02 48.49 8.41
N LEU A 556 -23.61 48.75 7.24
CA LEU A 556 -24.32 47.75 6.44
C LEU A 556 -23.40 46.97 5.49
N HIS A 557 -23.63 45.65 5.42
CA HIS A 557 -22.93 44.69 4.58
C HIS A 557 -23.89 43.71 3.86
N LEU A 558 -23.44 43.20 2.72
CA LEU A 558 -24.07 42.10 1.99
C LEU A 558 -23.50 40.75 2.44
N THR A 559 -24.34 39.72 2.49
CA THR A 559 -23.90 38.34 2.75
C THR A 559 -22.95 37.89 1.62
N GLY A 560 -21.69 37.61 1.97
CA GLY A 560 -20.58 37.43 1.02
C GLY A 560 -19.55 38.58 0.95
N CYS A 561 -19.64 39.57 1.83
CA CYS A 561 -18.60 40.59 2.03
C CYS A 561 -17.28 39.97 2.54
N PHE A 562 -16.15 40.63 2.28
CA PHE A 562 -14.85 40.26 2.87
C PHE A 562 -14.83 40.38 4.40
N VAL A 563 -15.69 41.25 4.94
CA VAL A 563 -15.95 41.33 6.39
C VAL A 563 -16.85 40.16 6.75
N LYS A 564 -16.35 39.22 7.55
CA LYS A 564 -17.11 38.05 8.00
C LYS A 564 -17.87 38.38 9.28
N PRO A 565 -19.19 38.12 9.36
CA PRO A 565 -19.99 38.32 10.58
C PRO A 565 -19.38 37.65 11.82
N SER A 566 -18.81 36.46 11.65
CA SER A 566 -18.13 35.68 12.71
C SER A 566 -16.96 36.41 13.37
N ASN A 567 -16.38 37.40 12.68
CA ASN A 567 -15.21 38.13 13.15
C ASN A 567 -15.59 39.51 13.74
N CYS A 568 -16.88 39.83 13.80
CA CYS A 568 -17.40 41.07 14.35
C CYS A 568 -18.06 40.79 15.70
N THR A 569 -17.94 41.73 16.65
CA THR A 569 -18.46 41.46 18.00
C THR A 569 -19.97 41.56 18.09
N GLU A 570 -20.59 42.46 17.33
CA GLU A 570 -22.04 42.62 17.33
C GLU A 570 -22.51 42.78 15.89
N VAL A 571 -23.42 41.89 15.50
CA VAL A 571 -23.96 41.81 14.13
C VAL A 571 -25.46 41.57 14.20
N ARG A 572 -26.22 42.31 13.39
CA ARG A 572 -27.65 42.08 13.16
C ARG A 572 -27.87 41.58 11.74
N MET A 573 -28.45 40.40 11.59
CA MET A 573 -28.85 39.84 10.29
C MET A 573 -30.23 40.38 9.93
N LEU A 574 -30.41 40.82 8.68
CA LEU A 574 -31.65 41.42 8.20
C LEU A 574 -31.96 40.92 6.78
N ASP A 575 -33.22 40.61 6.51
CA ASP A 575 -33.70 40.23 5.17
C ASP A 575 -34.11 41.44 4.32
N GLU A 576 -34.65 42.46 4.98
CA GLU A 576 -34.98 43.77 4.41
C GLU A 576 -34.35 44.86 5.29
N VAL A 577 -33.87 45.94 4.67
CA VAL A 577 -33.11 46.99 5.36
C VAL A 577 -33.72 48.36 5.07
N THR A 578 -33.97 49.13 6.11
CA THR A 578 -34.46 50.51 6.05
C THR A 578 -33.35 51.51 6.42
N ASN A 579 -33.55 52.80 6.13
CA ASN A 579 -32.56 53.85 6.45
C ASN A 579 -32.32 54.05 7.95
N GLU A 580 -33.18 53.49 8.81
CA GLU A 580 -33.01 53.59 10.27
C GLU A 580 -32.08 52.50 10.82
N ASP A 581 -31.76 51.47 10.02
CA ASP A 581 -31.02 50.29 10.45
C ASP A 581 -29.49 50.45 10.41
N PHE A 582 -28.98 51.44 9.66
CA PHE A 582 -27.53 51.65 9.48
C PHE A 582 -27.16 53.12 9.34
N ASP A 583 -25.96 53.48 9.78
CA ASP A 583 -25.43 54.85 9.71
C ASP A 583 -24.51 55.06 8.49
N SER A 584 -23.93 53.97 7.95
CA SER A 584 -23.20 54.00 6.68
C SER A 584 -23.13 52.63 6.01
N ILE A 585 -22.92 52.62 4.69
CA ILE A 585 -22.71 51.38 3.93
C ILE A 585 -21.22 51.12 3.78
N CYS A 586 -20.79 49.86 3.93
CA CYS A 586 -19.41 49.47 3.64
C CYS A 586 -19.02 49.86 2.21
N ARG A 587 -17.85 50.51 2.03
CA ARG A 587 -17.40 51.00 0.70
C ARG A 587 -17.33 49.90 -0.38
N ALA A 588 -16.97 48.67 0.00
CA ALA A 588 -16.94 47.55 -0.94
C ALA A 588 -18.35 47.07 -1.29
N CYS A 589 -19.25 46.97 -0.31
CA CYS A 589 -20.65 46.61 -0.54
C CYS A 589 -21.40 47.70 -1.31
N LYS A 590 -21.11 48.98 -1.04
CA LYS A 590 -21.71 50.13 -1.74
C LYS A 590 -21.43 50.08 -3.24
N ARG A 591 -20.19 49.73 -3.66
CA ARG A 591 -19.86 49.54 -5.08
C ARG A 591 -20.63 48.37 -5.71
N LYS A 592 -20.76 47.23 -5.01
CA LYS A 592 -21.54 46.08 -5.49
C LYS A 592 -23.04 46.40 -5.60
N MET A 593 -23.62 47.03 -4.58
CA MET A 593 -25.02 47.44 -4.58
C MET A 593 -25.34 48.46 -5.68
N LEU A 594 -24.41 49.37 -6.00
CA LEU A 594 -24.55 50.32 -7.10
C LEU A 594 -24.43 49.65 -8.48
N ALA A 595 -23.55 48.64 -8.61
CA ALA A 595 -23.41 47.87 -9.84
C ALA A 595 -24.65 47.00 -10.14
N GLU A 596 -25.29 46.45 -9.11
CA GLU A 596 -26.55 45.69 -9.25
C GLU A 596 -27.76 46.59 -9.57
N ASN A 597 -27.70 47.89 -9.28
CA ASN A 597 -28.78 48.86 -9.54
C ASN A 597 -28.64 49.66 -10.85
N GLY A 598 -27.69 49.31 -11.73
CA GLY A 598 -27.63 49.82 -13.10
C GLY A 598 -27.40 51.34 -13.27
N LYS A 599 -26.78 52.02 -12.28
CA LYS A 599 -26.36 53.42 -12.42
C LYS A 599 -24.83 53.52 -12.54
N ASP A 600 -24.36 53.55 -13.78
CA ASP A 600 -23.00 53.97 -14.13
C ASP A 600 -22.79 55.43 -13.70
N VAL A 601 -21.76 55.66 -12.88
CA VAL A 601 -21.14 56.97 -12.74
C VAL A 601 -19.73 56.85 -13.28
N ASN A 602 -19.59 57.36 -14.50
CA ASN A 602 -18.38 57.50 -15.29
C ASN A 602 -17.22 58.07 -14.44
N PRO A 603 -16.02 57.47 -14.43
CA PRO A 603 -14.81 58.22 -14.14
C PRO A 603 -14.47 59.00 -15.42
N GLU A 604 -14.44 60.33 -15.34
CA GLU A 604 -13.71 61.10 -16.34
C GLU A 604 -12.28 60.56 -16.44
N SER A 605 -11.96 60.13 -17.65
CA SER A 605 -10.64 59.82 -18.16
C SER A 605 -9.76 61.07 -18.22
N SER A 606 -8.47 60.90 -17.96
CA SER A 606 -7.43 61.63 -18.67
C SER A 606 -6.16 60.78 -18.75
N SER A 607 -5.96 60.21 -19.93
CA SER A 607 -4.69 59.68 -20.40
C SER A 607 -3.82 60.85 -20.85
N THR A 608 -2.50 60.80 -20.61
CA THR A 608 -1.51 61.30 -21.58
C THR A 608 -0.13 60.75 -21.27
N ALA A 609 0.41 59.98 -22.21
CA ALA A 609 1.84 59.78 -22.35
C ALA A 609 2.45 61.02 -23.01
N SER A 610 3.63 61.47 -22.55
CA SER A 610 4.80 61.78 -23.39
C SER A 610 5.93 62.38 -22.57
N SER A 611 7.14 61.95 -22.91
CA SER A 611 8.42 62.29 -22.30
C SER A 611 8.99 63.63 -22.79
N SER A 612 10.02 64.09 -22.07
CA SER A 612 11.20 64.89 -22.46
C SER A 612 11.25 66.43 -22.21
N SER A 613 12.15 66.78 -21.26
CA SER A 613 13.20 67.85 -21.23
C SER A 613 12.79 69.31 -21.54
N THR A 614 13.18 70.37 -20.84
CA THR A 614 14.45 70.80 -20.21
C THR A 614 14.15 72.01 -19.29
N GLY A 615 14.97 72.27 -18.26
CA GLY A 615 14.94 73.57 -17.58
C GLY A 615 15.60 73.58 -16.20
N SER A 616 16.91 73.73 -16.19
CA SER A 616 17.79 73.99 -15.03
C SER A 616 17.47 75.31 -14.31
N ALA A 617 17.58 75.33 -12.98
CA ALA A 617 18.30 76.34 -12.18
C ALA A 617 18.17 76.03 -10.68
N ASP A 618 19.29 76.22 -9.99
CA ASP A 618 19.55 76.14 -8.55
C ASP A 618 18.65 77.07 -7.70
N ASP A 619 18.41 76.71 -6.42
CA ASP A 619 19.12 77.30 -5.27
C ASP A 619 18.51 76.91 -3.90
N VAL A 620 19.36 76.30 -3.07
CA VAL A 620 19.72 76.66 -1.68
C VAL A 620 18.62 77.10 -0.68
N ALA A 621 18.46 76.31 0.39
CA ALA A 621 18.67 76.68 1.81
C ALA A 621 17.73 75.91 2.76
N GLY A 622 18.31 75.22 3.74
CA GLY A 622 17.61 74.57 4.86
C GLY A 622 18.38 73.39 5.41
#